data_AF-A0AAF1ART2-F1
#
_entry.id   AF-A0AAF1ART2-F1
#
_cell.length_a   1.000
_cell.length_b   1.000
_cell.length_c   1.000
_cell.angle_alpha   90.00
_cell.angle_beta   90.00
_cell.angle_gamma   90.00
#
_symmetry.space_group_name_H-M   'P 1'
#
loop_
_entity.id
_entity.type
_entity.pdbx_description
1 polymer ?
#
loop_
_entity_poly.entity_id
_entity_poly.type
_entity_poly.pdbx_seq_one_letter_code
_entity_poly.pdbx_strand_id
1 'polypeptide(L)'
;MLLRPLSLLVFVAVHGTNVVTYSVTNMAESTTGGQKFTNEIRSDYSRQTMLLNTETDRKNIEQVTLFIDDMDGVAYTSNDEIHEGDFTRVLYHEMTHVWQLSNGAPWGLIERILDYVRLKVGYAPSHWVHPGEGDKWDKGYDVTAHFLDYCNSLCNGFVAELNEKMKDGYNAEFFVQLIGKTVDHLWSEYKAKYQP
;
A
#
# COMPACT_ATOMS: atom_id res chain seq x y z
N MET A 1 4.81 15.46 -35.54
CA MET A 1 5.00 14.67 -34.31
C MET A 1 5.06 15.67 -33.17
N LEU A 2 3.94 15.92 -32.50
CA LEU A 2 3.86 16.87 -31.40
C LEU A 2 4.50 16.23 -30.17
N LEU A 3 5.59 16.82 -29.68
CA LEU A 3 6.16 16.49 -28.37
C LEU A 3 5.08 16.79 -27.32
N ARG A 4 4.61 15.75 -26.64
CA ARG A 4 3.71 15.90 -25.49
C ARG A 4 4.47 16.65 -24.39
N PRO A 5 3.86 17.63 -23.71
CA PRO A 5 4.47 18.22 -22.53
C PRO A 5 4.66 17.12 -21.48
N LEU A 6 5.87 17.08 -20.92
CA LEU A 6 6.31 16.11 -19.93
C LEU A 6 6.58 16.88 -18.65
N SER A 7 5.73 16.74 -17.65
CA SER A 7 6.01 17.25 -16.31
C SER A 7 6.83 16.21 -15.52
N LEU A 8 8.03 16.59 -15.09
CA LEU A 8 8.95 15.77 -14.30
C LEU A 8 9.19 16.40 -12.92
N LEU A 9 8.89 15.67 -11.85
CA LEU A 9 9.27 16.00 -10.48
C LEU A 9 10.34 15.03 -9.99
N VAL A 10 11.40 15.57 -9.37
CA VAL A 10 12.45 14.75 -8.74
C VAL A 10 12.62 15.19 -7.29
N PHE A 11 12.72 14.23 -6.38
CA PHE A 11 13.11 14.48 -4.99
C PHE A 11 13.94 13.32 -4.45
N VAL A 12 14.70 13.60 -3.39
CA VAL A 12 15.62 12.64 -2.78
C VAL A 12 15.20 12.42 -1.34
N ALA A 13 15.26 11.18 -0.90
CA ALA A 13 15.06 10.80 0.49
C ALA A 13 16.29 10.08 1.02
N VAL A 14 16.70 10.43 2.24
CA VAL A 14 17.79 9.77 2.94
C VAL A 14 17.19 8.89 4.03
N HIS A 15 17.50 7.60 3.99
CA HIS A 15 17.05 6.61 4.96
C HIS A 15 18.27 5.86 5.50
N GLY A 16 18.70 6.19 6.72
CA GLY A 16 19.95 5.66 7.27
C GLY A 16 21.16 6.12 6.44
N THR A 17 21.92 5.19 5.87
CA THR A 17 23.04 5.47 4.94
C THR A 17 22.65 5.44 3.46
N ASN A 18 21.40 5.07 3.14
CA ASN A 18 20.95 4.91 1.76
C ASN A 18 20.25 6.18 1.27
N VAL A 19 20.55 6.55 0.03
CA VAL A 19 19.94 7.67 -0.68
C VAL A 19 19.09 7.11 -1.78
N VAL A 20 17.79 7.43 -1.77
CA VAL A 20 16.85 7.01 -2.80
C VAL A 20 16.37 8.24 -3.55
N THR A 21 16.48 8.19 -4.88
CA THR A 21 15.92 9.20 -5.77
C THR A 21 14.53 8.78 -6.21
N TYR A 22 13.56 9.65 -6.03
CA TYR A 22 12.20 9.47 -6.49
C TYR A 22 11.94 10.41 -7.67
N SER A 23 11.51 9.85 -8.79
CA SER A 23 11.10 10.60 -9.97
C SER A 23 9.65 10.34 -10.30
N VAL A 24 8.92 11.39 -10.70
CA VAL A 24 7.55 11.28 -11.16
C VAL A 24 7.36 11.98 -12.48
N THR A 25 6.81 11.27 -13.46
CA THR A 25 6.64 11.72 -14.84
C THR A 25 5.18 11.63 -15.25
N ASN A 26 4.57 12.75 -15.67
CA ASN A 26 3.24 12.72 -16.28
C ASN A 26 3.34 12.59 -17.80
N MET A 27 2.88 11.46 -18.35
CA MET A 27 2.79 11.24 -19.81
C MET A 27 1.36 11.38 -20.34
N ALA A 28 0.39 11.56 -19.44
CA ALA A 28 -1.04 11.57 -19.70
C ALA A 28 -1.71 12.91 -19.35
N GLU A 29 -1.01 14.05 -19.49
CA GLU A 29 -1.51 15.39 -19.11
C GLU A 29 -2.88 15.78 -19.72
N SER A 30 -3.28 15.14 -20.82
CA SER A 30 -4.58 15.35 -21.46
C SER A 30 -5.71 14.47 -20.92
N THR A 31 -5.41 13.46 -20.11
CA THR A 31 -6.43 12.60 -19.49
C THR A 31 -6.94 13.20 -18.19
N THR A 32 -8.10 12.75 -17.73
CA THR A 32 -8.66 13.20 -16.44
C THR A 32 -7.70 12.87 -15.29
N GLY A 33 -7.08 11.68 -15.31
CA GLY A 33 -6.10 11.25 -14.33
C GLY A 33 -4.82 12.08 -14.34
N GLY A 34 -4.26 12.36 -15.54
CA GLY A 34 -3.07 13.21 -15.65
C GLY A 34 -3.34 14.68 -15.31
N GLN A 35 -4.54 15.20 -15.57
CA GLN A 35 -4.90 16.55 -15.11
C GLN A 35 -5.07 16.63 -13.59
N LYS A 36 -5.71 15.64 -12.96
CA LYS A 36 -5.74 15.52 -11.49
C LYS A 36 -4.33 15.50 -10.93
N PHE A 37 -3.46 14.64 -11.46
CA PHE A 37 -2.06 14.59 -11.06
C PHE A 37 -1.38 15.97 -11.19
N THR A 38 -1.40 16.61 -12.35
CA THR A 38 -0.79 17.94 -12.54
C THR A 38 -1.30 18.98 -11.54
N ASN A 39 -2.58 18.91 -11.15
CA ASN A 39 -3.18 19.82 -10.19
C ASN A 39 -2.92 19.41 -8.72
N GLU A 40 -2.70 18.12 -8.44
CA GLU A 40 -2.69 17.50 -7.10
C GLU A 40 -1.35 16.88 -6.67
N ILE A 41 -0.31 16.78 -7.53
CA ILE A 41 1.10 16.48 -7.14
C ILE A 41 1.62 17.46 -6.10
N ARG A 42 1.02 18.65 -6.09
CA ARG A 42 1.25 19.67 -5.06
C ARG A 42 0.57 19.35 -3.74
N SER A 43 -0.21 18.29 -3.63
CA SER A 43 -0.54 17.74 -2.33
C SER A 43 0.68 16.97 -1.84
N ASP A 44 1.11 17.27 -0.62
CA ASP A 44 2.20 16.57 0.05
C ASP A 44 1.98 15.05 0.12
N TYR A 45 0.77 14.56 -0.22
CA TYR A 45 0.35 13.17 -0.19
C TYR A 45 1.24 12.22 -1.00
N SER A 46 1.58 12.52 -2.25
CA SER A 46 2.43 11.62 -3.07
C SER A 46 3.84 11.56 -2.51
N ARG A 47 4.40 12.73 -2.16
CA ARG A 47 5.72 12.83 -1.53
C ARG A 47 5.74 12.11 -0.17
N GLN A 48 4.77 12.35 0.70
CA GLN A 48 4.63 11.69 2.00
C GLN A 48 4.48 10.19 1.85
N THR A 49 3.66 9.71 0.90
CA THR A 49 3.47 8.28 0.62
C THR A 49 4.77 7.60 0.21
N MET A 50 5.53 8.21 -0.70
CA MET A 50 6.83 7.66 -1.14
C MET A 50 7.88 7.69 -0.01
N LEU A 51 7.76 8.64 0.93
CA LEU A 51 8.61 8.78 2.11
C LEU A 51 8.20 7.90 3.30
N LEU A 52 6.95 7.45 3.41
CA LEU A 52 6.39 6.74 4.57
C LEU A 52 6.83 5.27 4.69
N ASN A 53 7.38 4.66 3.64
CA ASN A 53 7.86 3.28 3.68
C ASN A 53 9.20 3.15 4.44
N THR A 54 9.28 3.65 5.66
CA THR A 54 10.50 3.67 6.48
C THR A 54 10.65 2.38 7.30
N GLU A 55 11.18 1.31 6.70
CA GLU A 55 11.69 0.20 7.51
C GLU A 55 13.15 -0.15 7.17
N THR A 56 13.85 -0.62 8.18
CA THR A 56 15.30 -0.89 8.25
C THR A 56 15.77 -2.03 7.33
N ASP A 57 14.86 -2.69 6.62
CA ASP A 57 15.10 -3.94 5.88
C ASP A 57 14.66 -3.85 4.40
N ARG A 58 14.95 -2.73 3.75
CA ARG A 58 14.62 -2.44 2.33
C ARG A 58 15.57 -3.13 1.34
N LYS A 59 15.06 -3.44 0.14
CA LYS A 59 15.89 -3.68 -1.06
C LYS A 59 16.84 -2.49 -1.29
N ASN A 60 18.06 -2.76 -1.74
CA ASN A 60 19.01 -1.72 -2.12
C ASN A 60 18.64 -1.15 -3.50
N ILE A 61 17.72 -0.19 -3.51
CA ILE A 61 17.22 0.48 -4.73
C ILE A 61 17.65 1.95 -4.69
N GLU A 62 18.30 2.41 -5.76
CA GLU A 62 18.81 3.77 -5.87
C GLU A 62 17.77 4.75 -6.42
N GLN A 63 16.80 4.24 -7.21
CA GLN A 63 15.78 5.05 -7.87
C GLN A 63 14.43 4.34 -7.94
N VAL A 64 13.36 5.08 -7.67
CA VAL A 64 11.98 4.64 -7.93
C VAL A 64 11.29 5.66 -8.81
N THR A 65 10.61 5.19 -9.86
CA THR A 65 9.96 6.06 -10.85
C THR A 65 8.47 5.82 -10.89
N LEU A 66 7.67 6.88 -10.83
CA LEU A 66 6.23 6.84 -11.07
C LEU A 66 5.91 7.48 -12.43
N PHE A 67 5.17 6.78 -13.27
CA PHE A 67 4.62 7.23 -14.54
C PHE A 67 3.10 7.37 -14.42
N ILE A 68 2.59 8.50 -14.89
CA ILE A 68 1.15 8.69 -15.08
C ILE A 68 0.84 8.52 -16.56
N ASP A 69 0.13 7.44 -16.87
CA ASP A 69 -0.06 6.94 -18.22
C ASP A 69 -1.52 6.96 -18.66
N ASP A 70 -1.73 6.90 -19.97
CA ASP A 70 -3.03 6.64 -20.55
C ASP A 70 -3.11 5.14 -20.86
N MET A 71 -3.73 4.38 -19.96
CA MET A 71 -3.72 2.91 -19.98
C MET A 71 -5.12 2.35 -19.67
N ASP A 72 -5.42 1.17 -20.22
CA ASP A 72 -6.70 0.46 -20.00
C ASP A 72 -6.86 -0.10 -18.57
N GLY A 73 -5.78 -0.10 -17.78
CA GLY A 73 -5.74 -0.58 -16.39
C GLY A 73 -5.67 0.57 -15.37
N VAL A 74 -5.71 0.21 -14.08
CA VAL A 74 -5.70 1.22 -12.99
C VAL A 74 -4.27 1.60 -12.59
N ALA A 75 -3.41 0.60 -12.31
CA ALA A 75 -1.97 0.76 -12.16
C ALA A 75 -1.25 -0.60 -12.22
N TYR A 76 0.09 -0.58 -12.27
CA TYR A 76 0.95 -1.73 -11.99
C TYR A 76 2.37 -1.31 -11.60
N THR A 77 3.07 -2.18 -10.86
CA THR A 77 4.51 -2.09 -10.62
C THR A 77 5.28 -3.09 -11.47
N SER A 78 6.40 -2.63 -12.04
CA SER A 78 7.40 -3.48 -12.67
C SER A 78 8.78 -3.06 -12.19
N ASN A 79 9.48 -3.96 -11.48
CA ASN A 79 10.75 -3.64 -10.81
C ASN A 79 10.59 -2.44 -9.87
N ASP A 80 11.24 -1.31 -10.21
CA ASP A 80 11.26 -0.07 -9.44
C ASP A 80 10.43 1.04 -10.12
N GLU A 81 9.61 0.66 -11.10
CA GLU A 81 8.72 1.54 -11.85
C GLU A 81 7.26 1.28 -11.49
N ILE A 82 6.52 2.36 -11.30
CA ILE A 82 5.09 2.37 -11.01
C ILE A 82 4.41 3.06 -12.18
N HIS A 83 3.35 2.49 -12.73
CA HIS A 83 2.53 3.10 -13.79
C HIS A 83 1.09 3.24 -13.31
N GLU A 84 0.50 4.43 -13.35
CA GLU A 84 -0.86 4.70 -12.86
C GLU A 84 -1.71 5.45 -13.92
N GLY A 85 -2.94 4.98 -14.16
CA GLY A 85 -3.86 5.55 -15.15
C GLY A 85 -4.84 6.58 -14.60
N ASP A 86 -5.24 6.46 -13.32
CA ASP A 86 -6.07 7.45 -12.61
C ASP A 86 -5.45 7.72 -11.24
N PHE A 87 -4.87 8.92 -11.12
CA PHE A 87 -4.09 9.31 -9.96
C PHE A 87 -5.00 9.63 -8.79
N THR A 88 -5.11 8.69 -7.84
CA THR A 88 -5.60 8.98 -6.48
C THR A 88 -5.47 7.79 -5.51
N ARG A 89 -5.17 6.57 -5.99
CA ARG A 89 -5.51 5.36 -5.21
C ARG A 89 -4.50 4.23 -5.25
N VAL A 90 -3.58 4.22 -6.22
CA VAL A 90 -2.74 3.03 -6.46
C VAL A 90 -1.26 3.26 -6.20
N LEU A 91 -0.79 4.51 -6.19
CA LEU A 91 0.61 4.81 -5.82
C LEU A 91 1.06 4.16 -4.50
N TYR A 92 0.23 4.15 -3.46
CA TYR A 92 0.57 3.49 -2.19
C TYR A 92 0.70 1.97 -2.34
N HIS A 93 -0.24 1.36 -3.08
CA HIS A 93 -0.27 -0.08 -3.37
C HIS A 93 1.00 -0.49 -4.14
N GLU A 94 1.31 0.26 -5.19
CA GLU A 94 2.43 -0.01 -6.09
C GLU A 94 3.79 0.29 -5.46
N MET A 95 3.89 1.32 -4.62
CA MET A 95 5.13 1.65 -3.90
C MET A 95 5.54 0.55 -2.92
N THR A 96 4.59 -0.16 -2.32
CA THR A 96 4.94 -1.32 -1.49
C THR A 96 5.56 -2.43 -2.31
N HIS A 97 5.04 -2.74 -3.51
CA HIS A 97 5.64 -3.76 -4.39
C HIS A 97 7.11 -3.47 -4.73
N VAL A 98 7.46 -2.19 -4.89
CA VAL A 98 8.86 -1.78 -5.12
C VAL A 98 9.77 -2.19 -3.96
N TRP A 99 9.37 -1.90 -2.72
CA TRP A 99 10.19 -2.16 -1.54
C TRP A 99 10.06 -3.57 -0.97
N GLN A 100 9.08 -4.34 -1.42
CA GLN A 100 8.74 -5.63 -0.84
C GLN A 100 9.72 -6.74 -1.25
N LEU A 101 10.29 -7.43 -0.27
CA LEU A 101 11.08 -8.65 -0.44
C LEU A 101 10.12 -9.86 -0.36
N SER A 102 9.34 -10.15 -1.40
CA SER A 102 8.38 -11.26 -1.36
C SER A 102 8.95 -12.54 -1.98
N ASN A 103 9.55 -13.41 -1.16
CA ASN A 103 9.78 -14.79 -1.56
C ASN A 103 8.77 -15.69 -0.82
N GLY A 104 7.55 -15.83 -1.36
CA GLY A 104 6.62 -16.91 -0.96
C GLY A 104 5.41 -16.52 -0.10
N ALA A 105 5.18 -15.24 0.20
CA ALA A 105 3.94 -14.84 0.87
C ALA A 105 2.72 -14.94 -0.07
N PRO A 106 1.53 -15.36 0.42
CA PRO A 106 0.32 -15.42 -0.38
C PRO A 106 -0.01 -14.03 -0.92
N TRP A 107 -0.02 -13.92 -2.25
CA TRP A 107 -0.29 -12.67 -2.97
C TRP A 107 -1.53 -11.94 -2.44
N GLY A 108 -2.60 -12.69 -2.16
CA GLY A 108 -3.84 -12.12 -1.61
C GLY A 108 -3.67 -11.46 -0.23
N LEU A 109 -2.77 -11.95 0.63
CA LEU A 109 -2.55 -11.34 1.95
C LEU A 109 -1.69 -10.07 1.86
N ILE A 110 -0.75 -10.05 0.92
CA ILE A 110 0.02 -8.84 0.59
C ILE A 110 -0.93 -7.74 0.13
N GLU A 111 -1.80 -8.03 -0.85
CA GLU A 111 -2.80 -7.06 -1.33
C GLU A 111 -3.65 -6.49 -0.17
N ARG A 112 -4.00 -7.32 0.80
CA ARG A 112 -4.84 -6.92 1.94
C ARG A 112 -4.15 -6.05 2.99
N ILE A 113 -2.83 -6.16 3.17
CA ILE A 113 -2.07 -5.20 4.01
C ILE A 113 -2.10 -3.80 3.37
N LEU A 114 -2.11 -3.73 2.04
CA LEU A 114 -2.19 -2.46 1.32
C LEU A 114 -3.55 -1.78 1.54
N ASP A 115 -4.62 -2.57 1.57
CA ASP A 115 -5.95 -2.05 1.90
C ASP A 115 -6.09 -1.60 3.35
N TYR A 116 -5.38 -2.22 4.29
CA TYR A 116 -5.26 -1.69 5.65
C TYR A 116 -4.66 -0.28 5.65
N VAL A 117 -3.60 -0.03 4.88
CA VAL A 117 -3.03 1.33 4.85
C VAL A 117 -4.00 2.32 4.21
N ARG A 118 -4.69 1.92 3.13
CA ARG A 118 -5.75 2.74 2.52
C ARG A 118 -6.85 3.11 3.53
N LEU A 119 -7.22 2.19 4.41
CA LEU A 119 -8.14 2.47 5.52
C LEU A 119 -7.55 3.51 6.48
N LYS A 120 -6.29 3.35 6.92
CA LYS A 120 -5.65 4.25 7.89
C LYS A 120 -5.48 5.69 7.41
N VAL A 121 -5.26 5.88 6.12
CA VAL A 121 -5.11 7.22 5.54
C VAL A 121 -6.44 7.86 5.12
N GLY A 122 -7.58 7.21 5.41
CA GLY A 122 -8.91 7.78 5.17
C GLY A 122 -9.43 7.64 3.73
N TYR A 123 -8.88 6.70 2.96
CA TYR A 123 -9.22 6.49 1.54
C TYR A 123 -9.98 5.17 1.29
N ALA A 124 -10.67 4.64 2.31
CA ALA A 124 -11.60 3.53 2.13
C ALA A 124 -12.74 3.92 1.17
N PRO A 125 -12.96 3.20 0.05
CA PRO A 125 -14.10 3.38 -0.84
C PRO A 125 -15.44 3.35 -0.10
N SER A 126 -16.40 4.14 -0.58
CA SER A 126 -17.73 4.24 0.02
C SER A 126 -18.53 2.94 0.03
N HIS A 127 -18.16 1.96 -0.78
CA HIS A 127 -18.81 0.64 -0.85
C HIS A 127 -18.15 -0.41 0.04
N TRP A 128 -17.10 -0.08 0.78
CA TRP A 128 -16.48 -1.00 1.72
C TRP A 128 -17.43 -1.34 2.86
N VAL A 129 -17.40 -2.61 3.26
CA VAL A 129 -18.20 -3.08 4.39
C VAL A 129 -17.80 -2.38 5.69
N HIS A 130 -18.72 -2.34 6.65
CA HIS A 130 -18.42 -1.77 7.97
C HIS A 130 -17.54 -2.70 8.83
N PRO A 131 -16.86 -2.18 9.86
CA PRO A 131 -16.21 -3.01 10.87
C PRO A 131 -17.18 -4.05 11.45
N GLY A 132 -16.72 -5.28 11.58
CA GLY A 132 -17.52 -6.42 12.03
C GLY A 132 -18.26 -7.16 10.93
N GLU A 133 -18.33 -6.67 9.70
CA GLU A 133 -18.97 -7.37 8.58
C GLU A 133 -18.05 -8.41 7.92
N GLY A 134 -18.62 -9.26 7.05
CA GLY A 134 -17.92 -10.36 6.38
C GLY A 134 -17.87 -11.68 7.16
N ASP A 135 -17.61 -12.78 6.44
CA ASP A 135 -17.69 -14.15 6.98
C ASP A 135 -16.32 -14.73 7.37
N LYS A 136 -15.24 -14.20 6.79
CA LYS A 136 -13.88 -14.72 6.96
C LYS A 136 -12.89 -13.57 6.93
N TRP A 137 -11.94 -13.58 7.87
CA TRP A 137 -10.98 -12.49 8.07
C TRP A 137 -10.12 -12.18 6.84
N ASP A 138 -9.86 -13.18 6.01
CA ASP A 138 -9.02 -13.13 4.81
C ASP A 138 -9.90 -13.26 3.54
N LYS A 139 -11.06 -12.61 3.50
CA LYS A 139 -11.94 -12.61 2.33
C LYS A 139 -12.30 -11.18 1.95
N GLY A 140 -11.81 -10.74 0.80
CA GLY A 140 -12.01 -9.37 0.32
C GLY A 140 -11.04 -8.38 0.95
N TYR A 141 -10.89 -7.25 0.28
CA TYR A 141 -9.97 -6.17 0.62
C TYR A 141 -10.41 -5.43 1.88
N ASP A 142 -11.69 -5.07 1.92
CA ASP A 142 -12.35 -4.32 2.98
C ASP A 142 -12.41 -5.07 4.31
N VAL A 143 -12.90 -6.31 4.31
CA VAL A 143 -12.99 -7.14 5.51
C VAL A 143 -11.62 -7.32 6.15
N THR A 144 -10.61 -7.62 5.33
CA THR A 144 -9.25 -7.86 5.84
C THR A 144 -8.63 -6.57 6.37
N ALA A 145 -8.81 -5.43 5.69
CA ALA A 145 -8.31 -4.13 6.13
C ALA A 145 -8.86 -3.76 7.52
N HIS A 146 -10.17 -3.90 7.73
CA HIS A 146 -10.80 -3.62 9.03
C HIS A 146 -10.35 -4.59 10.13
N PHE A 147 -10.15 -5.87 9.79
CA PHE A 147 -9.62 -6.84 10.74
C PHE A 147 -8.16 -6.55 11.14
N LEU A 148 -7.31 -6.19 10.17
CA LEU A 148 -5.92 -5.80 10.45
C LEU A 148 -5.85 -4.51 11.29
N ASP A 149 -6.76 -3.56 11.09
CA ASP A 149 -6.89 -2.38 11.95
C ASP A 149 -7.30 -2.72 13.38
N TYR A 150 -8.20 -3.68 13.55
CA TYR A 150 -8.49 -4.23 14.86
C TYR A 150 -7.25 -4.86 15.50
N CYS A 151 -6.52 -5.72 14.79
CA CYS A 151 -5.28 -6.34 15.30
C CYS A 151 -4.23 -5.28 15.69
N ASN A 152 -4.05 -4.24 14.87
CA ASN A 152 -3.13 -3.13 15.18
C ASN A 152 -3.59 -2.30 16.39
N SER A 153 -4.91 -2.24 16.66
CA SER A 153 -5.43 -1.62 17.89
C SER A 153 -5.12 -2.42 19.16
N LEU A 154 -4.88 -3.74 19.03
CA LEU A 154 -4.47 -4.61 20.14
C LEU A 154 -2.96 -4.58 20.36
N CYS A 155 -2.18 -4.50 19.28
CA CYS A 155 -0.73 -4.42 19.31
C CYS A 155 -0.27 -3.37 18.30
N ASN A 156 0.16 -2.22 18.79
CA ASN A 156 0.59 -1.13 17.93
C ASN A 156 1.84 -1.54 17.14
N GLY A 157 1.78 -1.44 15.81
CA GLY A 157 2.86 -1.90 14.93
C GLY A 157 2.64 -3.32 14.39
N PHE A 158 1.59 -4.01 14.81
CA PHE A 158 1.28 -5.37 14.37
C PHE A 158 1.37 -5.58 12.85
N VAL A 159 0.77 -4.69 12.06
CA VAL A 159 0.74 -4.87 10.60
C VAL A 159 2.12 -4.72 9.98
N ALA A 160 2.96 -3.86 10.54
CA ALA A 160 4.34 -3.66 10.10
C ALA A 160 5.18 -4.91 10.41
N GLU A 161 5.12 -5.40 11.65
CA GLU A 161 5.83 -6.63 12.06
C GLU A 161 5.30 -7.89 11.34
N LEU A 162 4.00 -7.95 11.05
CA LEU A 162 3.42 -9.03 10.24
C LEU A 162 3.97 -8.98 8.81
N ASN A 163 4.05 -7.80 8.20
CA ASN A 163 4.62 -7.61 6.87
C ASN A 163 6.09 -8.04 6.83
N GLU A 164 6.88 -7.64 7.83
CA GLU A 164 8.28 -8.04 7.96
C GLU A 164 8.43 -9.57 8.06
N LYS A 165 7.64 -10.22 8.93
CA LYS A 165 7.67 -11.69 9.11
C LYS A 165 7.28 -12.47 7.87
N MET A 166 6.51 -11.88 6.96
CA MET A 166 6.07 -12.53 5.74
C MET A 166 7.10 -12.53 4.60
N LYS A 167 8.29 -11.96 4.82
CA LYS A 167 9.39 -11.90 3.84
C LYS A 167 9.69 -13.25 3.16
N ASP A 168 9.70 -14.33 3.96
CA ASP A 168 10.01 -15.69 3.51
C ASP A 168 8.77 -16.60 3.41
N GLY A 169 7.58 -16.01 3.42
CA GLY A 169 6.30 -16.73 3.38
C GLY A 169 5.40 -16.45 4.58
N TYR A 170 4.11 -16.75 4.42
CA TYR A 170 3.13 -16.55 5.48
C TYR A 170 2.97 -17.80 6.34
N ASN A 171 2.89 -17.60 7.66
CA ASN A 171 2.44 -18.59 8.61
C ASN A 171 1.42 -17.96 9.57
N ALA A 172 0.28 -18.63 9.78
CA ALA A 172 -0.76 -18.16 10.70
C ALA A 172 -0.27 -18.05 12.16
N GLU A 173 0.81 -18.77 12.52
CA GLU A 173 1.47 -18.64 13.82
C GLU A 173 2.04 -17.24 14.07
N PHE A 174 2.24 -16.41 13.04
CA PHE A 174 2.69 -15.03 13.24
C PHE A 174 1.71 -14.23 14.11
N PHE A 175 0.40 -14.48 14.02
CA PHE A 175 -0.58 -13.85 14.92
C PHE A 175 -0.36 -14.26 16.38
N VAL A 176 0.02 -15.52 16.61
CA VAL A 176 0.36 -16.01 17.96
C VAL A 176 1.66 -15.38 18.44
N GLN A 177 2.67 -15.26 17.58
CA GLN A 177 3.95 -14.64 17.94
C GLN A 177 3.80 -13.16 18.27
N LEU A 178 2.95 -12.44 17.55
CA LEU A 178 2.81 -10.98 17.66
C LEU A 178 1.77 -10.53 18.70
N ILE A 179 0.65 -11.27 18.84
CA ILE A 179 -0.46 -10.89 19.73
C ILE A 179 -0.71 -11.93 20.83
N GLY A 180 -0.14 -13.13 20.72
CA GLY A 180 -0.37 -14.22 21.68
C GLY A 180 -1.67 -15.00 21.45
N LYS A 181 -2.36 -14.77 20.33
CA LYS A 181 -3.64 -15.43 20.00
C LYS A 181 -3.63 -15.95 18.56
N THR A 182 -4.37 -17.03 18.32
CA THR A 182 -4.60 -17.52 16.96
C THR A 182 -5.45 -16.54 16.16
N VAL A 183 -5.28 -16.54 14.84
CA VAL A 183 -6.08 -15.67 13.95
C VAL A 183 -7.59 -15.92 14.09
N ASP A 184 -8.01 -17.17 14.30
CA ASP A 184 -9.41 -17.53 14.50
C ASP A 184 -9.99 -16.97 15.81
N HIS A 185 -9.18 -16.96 16.88
CA HIS A 185 -9.58 -16.36 18.14
C HIS A 185 -9.71 -14.84 17.99
N LEU A 186 -8.73 -14.19 17.36
CA LEU A 186 -8.77 -12.76 17.08
C LEU A 186 -9.96 -12.39 16.20
N TRP A 187 -10.26 -13.19 15.18
CA TRP A 187 -11.43 -12.99 14.33
C TRP A 187 -12.73 -13.09 15.12
N SER A 188 -12.84 -14.07 16.02
CA SER A 188 -14.02 -14.21 16.88
C SER A 188 -14.19 -13.00 17.81
N GLU A 189 -13.12 -12.50 18.41
CA GLU A 189 -13.15 -11.30 19.25
C GLU A 189 -13.49 -10.04 18.45
N TYR A 190 -12.94 -9.91 17.23
CA TYR A 190 -13.29 -8.84 16.30
C TYR A 190 -14.79 -8.83 16.02
N LYS A 191 -15.37 -9.99 15.66
CA LYS A 191 -16.80 -10.12 15.41
C LYS A 191 -17.61 -9.76 16.65
N ALA A 192 -17.20 -10.19 17.85
CA ALA A 192 -17.88 -9.85 19.09
C ALA A 192 -17.81 -8.34 19.42
N LYS A 193 -16.67 -7.69 19.17
CA LYS A 193 -16.49 -6.24 19.41
C LYS A 193 -17.44 -5.38 18.58
N TYR A 194 -17.75 -5.81 17.36
CA TYR A 194 -18.57 -5.07 16.40
C TYR A 194 -19.95 -5.70 16.17
N GLN A 195 -20.37 -6.62 17.04
CA GLN A 195 -21.76 -7.06 17.07
C GLN A 195 -22.66 -5.88 17.49
N PRO A 196 -23.83 -5.69 16.84
CA PRO A 196 -24.79 -4.67 17.21
C PRO A 196 -25.41 -4.90 18.60
#